data_AF-A0A380YKC9-F1
#
_entry.id   AF-A0A380YKC9-F1
#
_cell.length_a   1.000
_cell.length_b   1.000
_cell.length_c   1.000
_cell.angle_alpha   90.00
_cell.angle_beta   90.00
_cell.angle_gamma   90.00
#
_symmetry.space_group_name_H-M   'P 1'
#
loop_
_entity.id
_entity.type
_entity.pdbx_description
1 polymer ?
#
loop_
_entity_poly.entity_id
_entity_poly.type
_entity_poly.pdbx_seq_one_letter_code
_entity_poly.pdbx_strand_id
1 'polypeptide(L)'
;MKTLLLAATVLIIAMTACNEKKSKVTIIGSWIMPIDGQPGKMQGIRLDEDGEASSINMATLVYKYWEQQGDELYLTVKSIGNGVEIEGIDTLKIEKLTTDSLVLNSNYGYTLRYAKEKSTKP
;
A
#
# COMPACT_ATOMS: atom_id res chain seq x y z
N MET A 1 44.25 42.68 44.63
CA MET A 1 44.25 41.26 45.09
C MET A 1 42.86 41.00 45.68
N LYS A 2 41.95 40.14 45.24
CA LYS A 2 41.88 39.08 44.24
C LYS A 2 40.41 39.00 43.78
N THR A 3 40.25 38.67 42.51
CA THR A 3 39.03 38.33 41.76
C THR A 3 38.15 37.27 42.44
N LEU A 4 36.84 37.29 42.19
CA LEU A 4 36.02 36.08 42.00
C LEU A 4 34.77 36.42 41.17
N LEU A 5 34.87 36.18 39.87
CA LEU A 5 33.74 36.14 38.93
C LEU A 5 33.07 34.77 39.07
N LEU A 6 31.81 34.74 39.51
CA LEU A 6 30.98 33.55 39.51
C LEU A 6 30.43 33.33 38.09
N ALA A 7 31.10 32.49 37.32
CA ALA A 7 30.61 32.01 36.03
C ALA A 7 29.56 30.90 36.27
N ALA A 8 28.29 31.22 36.06
CA ALA A 8 27.22 30.23 36.01
C ALA A 8 27.24 29.54 34.64
N THR A 9 27.74 28.31 34.59
CA THR A 9 27.70 27.46 33.40
C THR A 9 26.27 26.98 33.15
N VAL A 10 25.61 27.54 32.14
CA VAL A 10 24.34 27.03 31.61
C VAL A 10 24.65 25.77 30.78
N LEU A 11 24.33 24.60 31.31
CA LEU A 11 24.44 23.33 30.59
C LEU A 11 23.18 23.14 29.74
N ILE A 12 23.28 23.45 28.45
CA ILE A 12 22.20 23.21 27.47
C ILE A 12 22.27 21.74 27.06
N ILE A 13 21.35 20.93 27.59
CA ILE A 13 21.16 19.54 27.16
C ILE A 13 20.33 19.57 25.88
N ALA A 14 20.99 19.47 24.72
CA ALA A 14 20.33 19.31 23.44
C ALA A 14 19.75 17.88 23.34
N MET A 15 18.45 17.74 23.54
CA MET A 15 17.74 16.51 23.21
C MET A 15 17.64 16.41 21.68
N THR A 16 18.55 15.65 21.07
CA THR A 16 18.41 15.24 19.68
C THR A 16 17.34 14.15 19.62
N ALA A 17 16.09 14.55 19.43
CA ALA A 17 15.03 13.63 19.06
C ALA A 17 15.33 13.12 17.63
N CYS A 18 15.94 11.94 17.53
CA CYS A 18 15.99 11.17 16.29
C CYS A 18 14.56 10.80 15.90
N ASN A 19 13.93 11.68 15.12
CA ASN A 19 12.65 11.40 14.49
C ASN A 19 12.92 10.42 13.33
N GLU A 20 13.08 9.13 13.65
CA GLU A 20 12.98 8.08 12.64
C GLU A 20 11.60 8.23 12.02
N LYS A 21 11.54 8.73 10.78
CA LYS A 21 10.31 8.78 10.00
C LYS A 21 9.84 7.34 9.77
N LYS A 22 9.11 6.77 10.74
CA LYS A 22 8.37 5.53 10.54
C LYS A 22 7.35 5.82 9.45
N SER A 23 7.64 5.38 8.23
CA SER A 23 6.68 5.45 7.13
C SER A 23 5.40 4.79 7.61
N LYS A 24 4.31 5.58 7.67
CA LYS A 24 2.99 5.07 8.05
C LYS A 24 2.64 3.96 7.08
N VAL A 25 2.41 2.75 7.60
CA VAL A 25 1.93 1.63 6.80
C VAL A 25 0.56 2.02 6.23
N THR A 26 0.42 1.95 4.91
CA THR A 26 -0.79 2.31 4.19
C THR A 26 -1.01 1.35 3.02
N ILE A 27 -2.28 1.03 2.76
CA ILE A 27 -2.68 0.22 1.60
C ILE A 27 -2.62 1.03 0.30
N ILE A 28 -2.68 2.36 0.38
CA ILE A 28 -2.61 3.26 -0.79
C ILE A 28 -1.32 3.02 -1.58
N GLY A 29 -1.44 2.85 -2.89
CA GLY A 29 -0.33 2.72 -3.84
C GLY A 29 -0.54 1.59 -4.85
N SER A 30 0.48 1.37 -5.68
CA SER A 30 0.51 0.28 -6.65
C SER A 30 1.06 -1.00 -6.03
N TRP A 31 0.38 -2.11 -6.27
CA TRP A 31 0.68 -3.44 -5.77
C TRP A 31 0.70 -4.43 -6.93
N ILE A 32 1.83 -5.12 -7.13
CA ILE A 32 2.07 -5.97 -8.30
C ILE A 32 2.45 -7.40 -7.91
N MET A 33 2.11 -8.34 -8.77
CA MET A 33 2.41 -9.76 -8.67
C MET A 33 2.78 -10.32 -10.05
N PRO A 34 3.55 -11.42 -10.14
CA PRO A 34 3.85 -12.04 -11.43
C PRO A 34 2.58 -12.55 -12.11
N ILE A 35 2.61 -12.60 -13.44
CA ILE A 35 1.58 -13.27 -14.23
C ILE A 35 1.99 -14.72 -14.46
N ASP A 36 1.15 -15.65 -14.00
CA ASP A 36 1.38 -17.08 -14.19
C ASP A 36 1.47 -17.43 -15.69
N GLY A 37 2.51 -18.18 -16.05
CA GLY A 37 2.79 -18.54 -17.43
C GLY A 37 3.42 -17.45 -18.30
N GLN A 38 3.66 -16.24 -17.78
CA GLN A 38 4.31 -15.14 -18.52
C GLN A 38 5.54 -14.59 -17.76
N PRO A 39 6.72 -15.23 -17.92
CA PRO A 39 7.94 -14.83 -17.22
C PRO A 39 8.29 -13.35 -17.41
N GLY A 40 8.56 -12.67 -16.30
CA GLY A 40 8.95 -11.25 -16.29
C GLY A 40 7.80 -10.26 -16.51
N LYS A 41 6.56 -10.73 -16.69
CA LYS A 41 5.37 -9.86 -16.74
C LYS A 41 4.73 -9.77 -15.36
N MET A 42 4.32 -8.56 -15.02
CA MET A 42 3.67 -8.24 -13.74
C MET A 42 2.26 -7.70 -14.02
N GLN A 43 1.33 -8.02 -13.14
CA GLN A 43 -0.01 -7.44 -13.09
C GLN A 43 -0.31 -6.97 -11.67
N GLY A 44 -1.42 -6.25 -11.47
CA GLY A 44 -1.73 -5.79 -10.14
C GLY A 44 -2.89 -4.82 -10.04
N ILE A 45 -2.87 -4.09 -8.94
CA ILE A 45 -3.87 -3.10 -8.57
C ILE A 45 -3.20 -1.85 -8.02
N ARG A 46 -3.72 -0.70 -8.42
CA ARG A 46 -3.43 0.59 -7.80
C ARG A 46 -4.63 1.01 -6.96
N LEU A 47 -4.36 1.46 -5.74
CA LEU A 47 -5.33 1.97 -4.77
C LEU A 47 -4.98 3.43 -4.46
N ASP A 48 -5.80 4.37 -4.91
CA ASP A 48 -5.57 5.80 -4.77
C ASP A 48 -6.21 6.37 -3.49
N GLU A 49 -5.70 7.52 -3.02
CA GLU A 49 -6.10 8.13 -1.74
C GLU A 49 -7.57 8.54 -1.68
N ASP A 50 -8.19 8.78 -2.83
CA ASP A 50 -9.58 9.19 -3.01
C ASP A 50 -10.57 8.01 -3.10
N GLY A 51 -10.07 6.77 -2.97
CA GLY A 51 -10.90 5.56 -3.08
C GLY A 51 -11.04 5.05 -4.51
N GLU A 52 -10.37 5.65 -5.50
CA GLU A 52 -10.28 5.07 -6.84
C GLU A 52 -9.30 3.88 -6.87
N ALA A 53 -9.64 2.88 -7.68
CA ALA A 53 -8.78 1.74 -7.94
C ALA A 53 -8.61 1.54 -9.45
N SER A 54 -7.47 1.03 -9.87
CA SER A 54 -7.23 0.68 -11.27
C SER A 54 -6.41 -0.59 -11.43
N SER A 55 -6.68 -1.31 -12.50
CA SER A 55 -5.93 -2.53 -12.84
C SER A 55 -4.60 -2.19 -13.49
N ILE A 56 -3.56 -2.93 -13.12
CA ILE A 56 -2.22 -2.84 -13.71
C ILE A 56 -2.05 -4.06 -14.62
N ASN A 57 -1.90 -3.82 -15.93
CA ASN A 57 -1.66 -4.86 -16.95
C ASN A 57 -2.71 -6.00 -16.99
N MET A 58 -3.99 -5.69 -16.73
CA MET A 58 -5.11 -6.63 -16.85
C MET A 58 -6.17 -6.08 -17.80
N ALA A 59 -6.65 -6.91 -18.73
CA ALA A 59 -7.64 -6.50 -19.73
C ALA A 59 -9.08 -6.88 -19.36
N THR A 60 -9.27 -8.01 -18.67
CA THR A 60 -10.60 -8.60 -18.40
C THR A 60 -11.13 -8.26 -17.01
N LEU A 61 -10.25 -7.93 -16.06
CA LEU A 61 -10.64 -7.57 -14.69
C LEU A 61 -10.30 -6.10 -14.48
N VAL A 62 -11.32 -5.26 -14.35
CA VAL A 62 -11.18 -3.81 -14.19
C VAL A 62 -11.60 -3.42 -12.78
N TYR A 63 -10.62 -3.02 -11.97
CA TYR A 63 -10.88 -2.38 -10.68
C TYR A 63 -11.32 -0.93 -10.88
N LYS A 64 -12.25 -0.45 -10.05
CA LYS A 64 -12.80 0.91 -10.15
C LYS A 64 -12.72 1.69 -8.85
N TYR A 65 -13.17 1.08 -7.75
CA TYR A 65 -13.23 1.73 -6.44
C TYR A 65 -12.81 0.76 -5.36
N TRP A 66 -12.32 1.31 -4.25
CA TRP A 66 -11.97 0.54 -3.07
C TRP A 66 -12.33 1.26 -1.78
N GLU A 67 -12.60 0.47 -0.75
CA GLU A 67 -12.75 0.95 0.62
C GLU A 67 -12.15 -0.08 1.58
N GLN A 68 -11.40 0.40 2.57
CA GLN A 68 -10.90 -0.44 3.66
C GLN A 68 -11.70 -0.20 4.93
N GLN A 69 -12.24 -1.28 5.51
CA GLN A 69 -12.88 -1.28 6.82
C GLN A 69 -12.18 -2.31 7.73
N GLY A 70 -11.34 -1.84 8.63
CA GLY A 70 -10.53 -2.73 9.48
C GLY A 70 -9.57 -3.60 8.65
N ASP A 71 -9.75 -4.92 8.73
CA ASP A 71 -9.03 -5.93 7.95
C ASP A 71 -9.79 -6.38 6.70
N GLU A 72 -10.89 -5.70 6.33
CA GLU A 72 -11.62 -5.97 5.09
C GLU A 72 -11.32 -4.91 4.03
N LEU A 73 -11.20 -5.37 2.79
CA LEU A 73 -11.07 -4.56 1.60
C LEU A 73 -12.26 -4.85 0.68
N TYR A 74 -13.09 -3.83 0.48
CA TYR A 74 -14.20 -3.84 -0.46
C TYR A 74 -13.71 -3.28 -1.78
N LEU A 75 -13.92 -4.04 -2.85
CA LEU A 75 -13.36 -3.73 -4.15
C LEU A 75 -14.46 -3.78 -5.20
N THR A 76 -14.75 -2.66 -5.86
CA THR A 76 -15.66 -2.66 -7.01
C THR A 76 -14.90 -3.13 -8.23
N VAL A 77 -15.36 -4.25 -8.81
CA VAL A 77 -14.71 -4.94 -9.92
C VAL A 77 -15.70 -5.11 -11.07
N LYS A 78 -15.22 -4.85 -12.28
CA LYS A 78 -15.92 -5.12 -13.53
C LYS A 78 -15.19 -6.21 -14.30
N SER A 79 -15.84 -7.35 -14.48
CA SER A 79 -15.38 -8.44 -15.34
C SER A 79 -15.88 -8.24 -16.76
N ILE A 80 -14.96 -8.27 -17.72
CA ILE A 80 -15.21 -8.09 -19.15
C ILE A 80 -14.74 -9.35 -19.87
N GLY A 81 -15.65 -10.03 -20.57
CA GLY A 81 -15.33 -11.24 -21.32
C GLY A 81 -16.52 -11.77 -22.10
N ASN A 82 -16.26 -12.48 -23.20
CA ASN A 82 -17.30 -13.08 -24.04
C ASN A 82 -18.40 -12.11 -24.50
N GLY A 83 -18.08 -10.83 -24.69
CA GLY A 83 -19.04 -9.78 -25.07
C GLY A 83 -19.98 -9.33 -23.95
N VAL A 84 -19.71 -9.75 -22.70
CA VAL A 84 -20.50 -9.40 -21.52
C VAL A 84 -19.64 -8.63 -20.53
N GLU A 85 -20.30 -7.72 -19.81
CA GLU A 85 -19.72 -6.96 -18.73
C GLU A 85 -20.55 -7.17 -17.46
N ILE A 86 -19.89 -7.58 -16.37
CA ILE A 86 -20.53 -7.82 -15.07
C ILE A 86 -19.77 -7.00 -14.03
N GLU A 87 -20.48 -6.17 -13.28
CA GLU A 87 -19.93 -5.38 -12.18
C GLU A 87 -20.42 -5.93 -10.83
N GLY A 88 -19.53 -5.96 -9.85
CA GLY A 88 -19.82 -6.43 -8.50
C GLY A 88 -18.82 -5.89 -7.48
N ILE A 89 -19.03 -6.24 -6.22
CA ILE A 89 -18.13 -5.92 -5.12
C ILE A 89 -17.51 -7.21 -4.60
N ASP A 90 -16.19 -7.29 -4.66
CA ASP A 90 -15.40 -8.33 -4.01
C ASP A 90 -15.06 -7.87 -2.59
N THR A 91 -15.32 -8.72 -1.59
CA THR A 91 -14.84 -8.52 -0.22
C THR A 91 -13.64 -9.42 0.02
N LEU A 92 -12.49 -8.80 0.30
CA LEU A 92 -11.22 -9.47 0.54
C LEU A 92 -10.76 -9.22 1.97
N LYS A 93 -10.14 -10.22 2.60
CA LYS A 93 -9.52 -10.07 3.91
C LYS A 93 -8.04 -9.71 3.78
N ILE A 94 -7.62 -8.64 4.42
CA ILE A 94 -6.23 -8.21 4.54
C ILE A 94 -5.53 -9.08 5.58
N GLU A 95 -4.79 -10.10 5.13
CA GLU A 95 -4.01 -10.98 6.00
C GLU A 95 -2.71 -10.32 6.45
N LYS A 96 -2.07 -9.57 5.56
CA LYS A 96 -0.81 -8.86 5.83
C LYS A 96 -0.79 -7.54 5.08
N LEU A 97 -0.47 -6.47 5.79
CA LEU A 97 -0.16 -5.17 5.23
C LEU A 97 1.11 -4.62 5.88
N THR A 98 2.11 -4.35 5.05
CA THR A 98 3.42 -3.79 5.45
C THR A 98 3.81 -2.71 4.44
N THR A 99 4.98 -2.10 4.59
CA THR A 99 5.47 -1.10 3.63
C THR A 99 5.72 -1.65 2.22
N ASP A 100 5.98 -2.95 2.09
CA ASP A 100 6.36 -3.59 0.82
C ASP A 100 5.53 -4.82 0.43
N SER A 101 4.70 -5.35 1.34
CA SER A 101 3.89 -6.55 1.11
C SER A 101 2.42 -6.31 1.42
N LEU A 102 1.55 -6.78 0.52
CA LEU A 102 0.10 -6.87 0.71
C LEU A 102 -0.34 -8.31 0.41
N VAL A 103 -1.01 -8.96 1.36
CA VAL A 103 -1.60 -10.30 1.21
C VAL A 103 -3.09 -10.20 1.45
N LEU A 104 -3.88 -10.61 0.45
CA LEU A 104 -5.33 -10.59 0.47
C LEU A 104 -5.86 -12.02 0.33
N ASN A 105 -6.82 -12.39 1.17
CA ASN A 105 -7.54 -13.65 1.07
C ASN A 105 -8.94 -13.39 0.53
N SER A 106 -9.29 -14.12 -0.52
CA SER A 106 -10.63 -14.11 -1.09
C SER A 106 -11.54 -15.10 -0.39
N ASN A 107 -12.81 -14.75 -0.28
CA ASN A 107 -13.86 -15.65 0.18
C ASN A 107 -14.10 -16.83 -0.78
N TYR A 108 -13.52 -16.79 -1.98
CA TYR A 108 -13.53 -17.89 -2.96
C TYR A 108 -12.35 -18.86 -2.81
N GLY A 109 -11.51 -18.72 -1.78
CA GLY A 109 -10.49 -19.71 -1.42
C GLY A 109 -9.11 -19.52 -2.08
N TYR A 110 -8.86 -18.37 -2.72
CA TYR A 110 -7.54 -18.01 -3.25
C TYR A 110 -6.90 -16.87 -2.46
N THR A 111 -5.56 -16.81 -2.52
CA THR A 111 -4.75 -15.76 -1.89
C THR A 111 -4.00 -14.98 -2.95
N LEU A 112 -4.09 -13.65 -2.88
CA LEU A 112 -3.29 -12.73 -3.69
C LEU A 112 -2.11 -12.22 -2.87
N ARG A 113 -0.90 -12.32 -3.42
CA ARG A 113 0.35 -11.92 -2.77
C ARG A 113 1.04 -10.88 -3.62
N TYR A 114 0.95 -9.62 -3.20
CA TYR A 114 1.52 -8.49 -3.91
C TYR A 114 2.78 -7.97 -3.23
N ALA A 115 3.70 -7.48 -4.06
CA ALA A 115 4.76 -6.58 -3.66
C ALA A 115 4.37 -5.14 -4.00
N LYS A 116 4.82 -4.17 -3.20
CA LYS A 116 4.69 -2.75 -3.53
C LYS A 116 5.46 -2.48 -4.82
N GLU A 117 4.80 -1.87 -5.80
CA GLU A 117 5.50 -1.40 -6.99
C GLU A 117 6.47 -0.30 -6.57
N LYS A 118 7.75 -0.48 -6.86
CA LYS A 118 8.73 0.57 -6.66
C LYS A 118 8.42 1.67 -7.68
N SER A 119 8.17 2.89 -7.23
CA SER A 119 8.09 4.03 -8.15
C SER A 119 9.41 4.13 -8.92
N THR A 120 9.40 3.72 -10.19
CA THR A 120 10.40 4.16 -11.15
C THR A 120 10.02 5.59 -11.49
N LYS A 121 10.55 6.54 -10.71
CA LYS A 121 10.45 7.95 -11.09
C LYS A 121 11.14 8.07 -12.46
N PRO A 122 10.46 8.63 -13.49
CA PRO A 122 11.12 8.92 -14.76
C PRO A 122 12.26 9.92 -14.58
#